data_AF-D6CRE4-F1
#
_entry.id   AF-D6CRE4-F1
#
_cell.length_a   1.000
_cell.length_b   1.000
_cell.length_c   1.000
_cell.angle_alpha   90.00
_cell.angle_beta   90.00
_cell.angle_gamma   90.00
#
_symmetry.space_group_name_H-M   'P 1'
#
loop_
_entity.id
_entity.type
_entity.pdbx_description
1 polymer ?
#
loop_
_entity_poly.entity_id
_entity_poly.type
_entity_poly.pdbx_seq_one_letter_code
_entity_poly.pdbx_strand_id
1 'polypeptide(L)'
;MLVRSMTNNNSAMAHTQTSVITYAILDSLRANRTAALNGDYNTTATFKLTDSTPSCSLSTNLTGRPDRDVEAWCLGSGGTPPGGLAALGNGATGKIDCTSNGDCTVTVTFDDSRATAGSSTQTFVTKAML
;
A
#
# COMPACT_ATOMS: atom_id res chain seq x y z
N MET A 1 -8.58 -30.97 5.86
CA MET A 1 -7.54 -30.26 6.64
C MET A 1 -6.55 -29.49 5.76
N LEU A 2 -6.08 -30.06 4.64
CA LEU A 2 -5.14 -29.43 3.69
C LEU A 2 -5.58 -28.05 3.14
N VAL A 3 -6.85 -27.90 2.73
CA VAL A 3 -7.37 -26.63 2.18
C VAL A 3 -7.33 -25.48 3.20
N ARG A 4 -7.54 -25.77 4.49
CA ARG A 4 -7.43 -24.77 5.57
C ARG A 4 -5.98 -24.34 5.80
N SER A 5 -5.03 -25.27 5.68
CA SER A 5 -3.60 -24.94 5.78
C SER A 5 -3.14 -24.03 4.64
N MET A 6 -3.60 -24.29 3.41
CA MET A 6 -3.22 -23.47 2.25
C MET A 6 -3.79 -22.06 2.30
N THR A 7 -5.07 -21.92 2.70
CA THR A 7 -5.73 -20.62 2.84
C THR A 7 -5.05 -19.76 3.91
N ASN A 8 -4.73 -20.33 5.07
CA ASN A 8 -4.00 -19.64 6.12
C ASN A 8 -2.55 -19.31 5.72
N ASN A 9 -1.85 -20.20 4.99
CA ASN A 9 -0.51 -19.89 4.46
C ASN A 9 -0.55 -18.72 3.47
N ASN A 10 -1.61 -18.61 2.66
CA ASN A 10 -1.77 -17.48 1.75
C ASN A 10 -2.05 -16.16 2.49
N SER A 11 -2.84 -16.20 3.58
CA SER A 11 -3.02 -15.04 4.46
C SER A 11 -1.66 -14.62 5.06
N ALA A 12 -0.89 -15.55 5.64
CA ALA A 12 0.44 -15.26 6.17
C ALA A 12 1.40 -14.64 5.12
N MET A 13 1.30 -15.09 3.87
CA MET A 13 2.05 -14.48 2.76
C MET A 13 1.61 -13.03 2.50
N ALA A 14 0.30 -12.73 2.50
CA ALA A 14 -0.21 -11.37 2.29
C ALA A 14 0.28 -10.40 3.39
N HIS A 15 0.40 -10.87 4.63
CA HIS A 15 0.95 -10.09 5.75
C HIS A 15 2.44 -9.79 5.55
N THR A 16 3.21 -10.77 5.07
CA THR A 16 4.62 -10.60 4.72
C THR A 16 4.78 -9.60 3.58
N GLN A 17 3.96 -9.72 2.53
CA GLN A 17 3.95 -8.78 1.42
C GLN A 17 3.58 -7.37 1.88
N THR A 18 2.59 -7.22 2.77
CA THR A 18 2.19 -5.91 3.31
C THR A 18 3.35 -5.22 4.01
N SER A 19 4.17 -5.96 4.75
CA SER A 19 5.37 -5.42 5.37
C SER A 19 6.32 -4.84 4.32
N VAL A 20 6.65 -5.60 3.27
CA VAL A 20 7.49 -5.15 2.16
C VAL A 20 6.89 -3.91 1.47
N ILE A 21 5.59 -3.90 1.22
CA ILE A 21 4.86 -2.80 0.58
C ILE A 21 4.95 -1.51 1.41
N THR A 22 4.81 -1.59 2.74
CA THR A 22 4.95 -0.40 3.60
C THR A 22 6.37 0.16 3.60
N TYR A 23 7.40 -0.70 3.59
CA TYR A 23 8.78 -0.25 3.53
C TYR A 23 9.17 0.31 2.16
N ALA A 24 8.62 -0.22 1.07
CA ALA A 24 8.89 0.27 -0.28
C ALA A 24 8.49 1.74 -0.47
N ILE A 25 7.30 2.13 0.00
CA ILE A 25 6.89 3.55 -0.06
C ILE A 25 7.69 4.42 0.90
N LEU A 26 8.00 3.93 2.11
CA LEU A 26 8.85 4.65 3.06
C LEU A 26 10.24 4.94 2.47
N ASP A 27 10.79 4.04 1.67
CA ASP A 27 12.06 4.27 0.97
C ASP A 27 11.95 5.40 -0.06
N SER A 28 10.85 5.43 -0.83
CA SER A 28 10.58 6.54 -1.77
C SER A 28 10.41 7.89 -1.05
N LEU A 29 9.75 7.90 0.12
CA LEU A 29 9.62 9.09 0.95
C LEU A 29 10.98 9.59 1.47
N ARG A 30 11.89 8.68 1.85
CA ARG A 30 13.26 9.04 2.26
C ARG A 30 14.07 9.57 1.09
N ALA A 31 13.94 8.96 -0.09
CA ALA A 31 14.61 9.40 -1.30
C ALA A 31 14.15 10.80 -1.74
N ASN A 32 12.89 11.17 -1.49
CA ASN A 32 12.33 12.48 -1.78
C ASN A 32 11.85 13.20 -0.51
N ARG A 33 12.75 13.27 0.49
CA ARG A 33 12.46 13.78 1.83
C ARG A 33 11.78 15.14 1.83
N THR A 34 12.31 16.12 1.07
CA THR A 34 11.79 17.49 1.08
C THR A 34 10.31 17.54 0.73
N ALA A 35 9.91 16.83 -0.33
CA ALA A 35 8.50 16.76 -0.73
C ALA A 35 7.65 16.02 0.31
N ALA A 36 8.18 14.95 0.93
CA ALA A 36 7.49 14.25 2.00
C ALA A 36 7.24 15.14 3.23
N LEU A 37 8.23 15.95 3.65
CA LEU A 37 8.08 16.90 4.76
C LEU A 37 7.09 18.04 4.44
N ASN A 38 6.99 18.43 3.17
CA ASN A 38 5.99 19.40 2.72
C ASN A 38 4.57 18.81 2.65
N GLY A 39 4.42 17.50 2.84
CA GLY A 39 3.14 16.81 2.74
C GLY A 39 2.74 16.47 1.29
N ASP A 40 3.64 16.60 0.32
CA ASP A 40 3.35 16.38 -1.11
C ASP A 40 3.02 14.91 -1.43
N TYR A 41 3.25 13.98 -0.50
CA TYR A 41 2.86 12.57 -0.61
C TYR A 41 1.56 12.24 0.16
N ASN A 42 1.00 13.18 0.92
CA ASN A 42 -0.12 12.90 1.80
C ASN A 42 -1.39 12.61 1.00
N THR A 43 -1.74 11.34 0.90
CA THR A 43 -2.89 10.84 0.15
C THR A 43 -3.31 9.47 0.65
N THR A 44 -4.50 9.03 0.24
CA THR A 44 -4.92 7.63 0.30
C THR A 44 -4.99 7.09 -1.12
N ALA A 45 -4.10 6.15 -1.43
CA ALA A 45 -4.14 5.39 -2.67
C ALA A 45 -5.05 4.17 -2.51
N THR A 46 -5.88 3.90 -3.51
CA THR A 46 -6.74 2.71 -3.57
C THR A 46 -6.57 2.02 -4.90
N PHE A 47 -6.13 0.76 -4.84
CA PHE A 47 -6.06 -0.10 -6.02
C PHE A 47 -7.45 -0.56 -6.43
N LYS A 48 -7.76 -0.47 -7.72
CA LYS A 48 -8.99 -0.99 -8.31
C LYS A 48 -8.67 -1.79 -9.57
N LEU A 49 -9.32 -2.95 -9.70
CA LEU A 49 -9.39 -3.74 -10.92
C LEU A 49 -10.85 -3.77 -11.37
N THR A 50 -11.16 -3.04 -12.44
CA THR A 50 -12.50 -2.96 -13.04
C THR A 50 -12.41 -3.44 -14.48
N ASP A 51 -13.18 -4.46 -14.86
CA ASP A 51 -13.18 -5.03 -16.21
C ASP A 51 -11.75 -5.35 -16.74
N SER A 52 -10.93 -5.97 -15.89
CA SER A 52 -9.50 -6.28 -16.15
C SER A 52 -8.58 -5.07 -16.35
N THR A 53 -9.07 -3.86 -16.15
CA THR A 53 -8.28 -2.63 -16.22
C THR A 53 -7.82 -2.22 -14.82
N PRO A 54 -6.50 -2.24 -14.54
CA PRO A 54 -5.99 -1.79 -13.27
C PRO A 54 -5.97 -0.26 -13.21
N SER A 55 -6.31 0.30 -12.06
CA SER A 55 -6.27 1.73 -11.80
C SER A 55 -5.91 2.01 -10.35
N CYS A 56 -5.30 3.17 -10.13
CA CYS A 56 -5.09 3.71 -8.80
C CYS A 56 -5.89 4.99 -8.64
N SER A 57 -6.71 5.05 -7.60
CA SER A 57 -7.42 6.27 -7.22
C SER A 57 -6.76 6.90 -6.00
N LEU A 58 -6.59 8.22 -6.03
CA LEU A 58 -5.97 8.99 -4.95
C LEU A 58 -7.00 9.91 -4.30
N SER A 59 -6.98 10.05 -2.98
CA SER A 59 -7.89 10.98 -2.26
C SER A 59 -7.52 12.45 -2.49
N THR A 60 -6.28 12.71 -2.86
CA THR A 60 -5.71 14.02 -3.18
C THR A 60 -4.91 13.89 -4.47
N ASN A 61 -5.04 14.88 -5.35
CA ASN A 61 -4.26 14.92 -6.59
C ASN A 61 -2.80 15.22 -6.25
N LEU A 62 -1.91 14.30 -6.62
CA LEU A 62 -0.47 14.49 -6.51
C LEU A 62 0.07 15.00 -7.86
N THR A 63 1.25 15.61 -7.84
CA THR A 63 1.92 16.04 -9.08
C THR A 63 3.40 15.71 -9.02
N GLY A 64 4.04 15.61 -10.18
CA GLY A 64 5.50 15.44 -10.27
C GLY A 64 5.97 14.08 -9.79
N ARG A 65 6.99 14.06 -8.92
CA ARG A 65 7.60 12.82 -8.42
C ARG A 65 6.70 12.05 -7.44
N PRO A 66 6.03 12.69 -6.45
CA PRO A 66 5.09 12.00 -5.56
C PRO A 66 4.01 11.20 -6.27
N ASP A 67 3.42 11.76 -7.32
CA ASP A 67 2.41 11.09 -8.14
C ASP A 67 2.93 9.77 -8.73
N ARG A 68 4.11 9.80 -9.36
CA ARG A 68 4.73 8.61 -9.96
C ARG A 68 5.11 7.54 -8.94
N ASP A 69 5.62 7.96 -7.79
CA ASP A 69 6.01 7.04 -6.71
C ASP A 69 4.78 6.36 -6.10
N VAL A 70 3.71 7.12 -5.84
CA VAL A 70 2.46 6.57 -5.29
C VAL A 70 1.73 5.71 -6.31
N GLU A 71 1.71 6.09 -7.59
CA GLU A 71 1.14 5.28 -8.67
C GLU A 71 1.89 3.94 -8.80
N ALA A 72 3.23 3.97 -8.81
CA ALA A 72 4.06 2.76 -8.83
C ALA A 72 3.89 1.90 -7.56
N TRP A 73 3.71 2.52 -6.40
CA TRP A 73 3.42 1.82 -5.15
C TRP A 73 2.02 1.20 -5.12
N CYS A 74 1.07 1.78 -5.84
CA CYS A 74 -0.30 1.30 -5.91
C CYS A 74 -0.49 0.17 -6.92
N LEU A 75 0.05 0.34 -8.14
CA LEU A 75 -0.11 -0.57 -9.27
C LEU A 75 1.02 -1.61 -9.39
N GLY A 76 2.21 -1.30 -8.87
CA GLY A 76 3.45 -2.02 -9.12
C GLY A 76 4.40 -1.26 -10.05
N SER A 77 5.66 -1.69 -10.08
CA SER A 77 6.71 -1.11 -10.93
C SER A 77 6.33 -1.21 -12.41
N GLY A 78 6.30 -0.07 -13.11
CA GLY A 78 5.87 0.01 -14.52
C GLY A 78 4.36 0.06 -14.73
N GLY A 79 3.57 0.33 -13.68
CA GLY A 79 2.11 0.49 -13.78
C GLY A 79 1.36 -0.81 -14.08
N THR A 80 2.04 -1.96 -13.98
CA THR A 80 1.48 -3.28 -14.31
C THR A 80 1.43 -4.16 -13.05
N PRO A 81 0.23 -4.54 -12.58
CA PRO A 81 0.08 -5.51 -11.50
C PRO A 81 0.63 -6.90 -11.86
N PRO A 82 0.93 -7.78 -10.88
CA PRO A 82 0.73 -7.59 -9.43
C PRO A 82 2.00 -7.08 -8.73
N GLY A 83 1.96 -5.87 -8.18
CA GLY A 83 2.97 -5.31 -7.30
C GLY A 83 2.38 -4.22 -6.41
N GLY A 84 3.07 -3.83 -5.35
CA GLY A 84 2.56 -2.79 -4.46
C GLY A 84 1.21 -3.16 -3.82
N LEU A 85 0.30 -2.19 -3.66
CA LEU A 85 -1.04 -2.44 -3.13
C LEU A 85 -1.84 -3.47 -3.96
N ALA A 86 -1.64 -3.51 -5.28
CA ALA A 86 -2.32 -4.46 -6.15
C ALA A 86 -2.05 -5.93 -5.79
N ALA A 87 -0.89 -6.23 -5.19
CA ALA A 87 -0.56 -7.57 -4.73
C ALA A 87 -1.44 -8.05 -3.54
N LEU A 88 -2.06 -7.11 -2.82
CA LEU A 88 -2.98 -7.40 -1.70
C LEU A 88 -4.43 -7.58 -2.15
N GLY A 89 -4.72 -7.37 -3.43
CA GLY A 89 -6.03 -7.58 -4.03
C GLY A 89 -6.85 -6.31 -4.24
N ASN A 90 -7.96 -6.47 -4.98
CA ASN A 90 -8.84 -5.38 -5.37
C ASN A 90 -9.40 -4.64 -4.14
N GLY A 91 -9.31 -3.31 -4.14
CA GLY A 91 -9.75 -2.49 -3.01
C GLY A 91 -8.73 -2.34 -1.88
N ALA A 92 -7.52 -2.89 -2.00
CA ALA A 92 -6.43 -2.58 -1.09
C ALA A 92 -6.15 -1.07 -1.09
N THR A 93 -5.96 -0.52 0.11
CA THR A 93 -5.73 0.90 0.33
C THR A 93 -4.42 1.14 1.06
N GLY A 94 -3.81 2.28 0.78
CA GLY A 94 -2.59 2.74 1.42
C GLY A 94 -2.67 4.24 1.69
N LYS A 95 -2.72 4.63 2.96
CA LYS A 95 -2.67 6.03 3.41
C LYS A 95 -1.24 6.40 3.78
N ILE A 96 -0.77 7.52 3.24
CA ILE A 96 0.50 8.16 3.60
C ILE A 96 0.18 9.45 4.35
N ASP A 97 0.80 9.64 5.51
CA ASP A 97 0.60 10.81 6.36
C ASP A 97 1.95 11.23 6.96
N CYS A 98 2.57 12.22 6.35
CA CYS A 98 3.84 12.81 6.76
C CYS A 98 3.63 14.20 7.36
N THR A 99 4.35 14.46 8.45
CA THR A 99 4.42 15.77 9.09
C THR A 99 5.70 16.51 8.72
N SER A 100 5.71 17.83 8.89
CA SER A 100 6.91 18.67 8.68
C SER A 100 8.08 18.32 9.60
N ASN A 101 7.84 17.57 10.68
CA ASN A 101 8.87 17.13 11.63
C ASN A 101 9.60 15.86 11.17
N GLY A 102 9.14 15.23 10.07
CA GLY A 102 9.71 13.97 9.57
C GLY A 102 9.04 12.71 10.09
N ASP A 103 8.00 12.83 10.92
CA ASP A 103 7.18 11.69 11.30
C ASP A 103 6.23 11.34 10.15
N CYS A 104 6.42 10.17 9.55
CA CYS A 104 5.56 9.61 8.53
C CYS A 104 4.88 8.33 9.01
N THR A 105 3.57 8.26 8.80
CA THR A 105 2.74 7.08 9.08
C THR A 105 2.19 6.55 7.76
N VAL A 106 2.48 5.29 7.48
CA VAL A 106 1.89 4.54 6.35
C VAL A 106 0.90 3.54 6.92
N THR A 107 -0.36 3.62 6.48
CA THR A 107 -1.43 2.72 6.88
C THR A 107 -1.93 1.94 5.68
N VAL A 108 -1.70 0.64 5.63
CA VAL A 108 -2.20 -0.24 4.56
C VAL A 108 -3.36 -1.06 5.07
N THR A 109 -4.45 -1.13 4.30
CA THR A 109 -5.62 -1.95 4.63
C THR A 109 -6.05 -2.79 3.44
N PHE A 110 -6.36 -4.06 3.67
CA PHE A 110 -6.79 -5.00 2.63
C PHE A 110 -7.77 -6.06 3.17
N ASP A 111 -8.43 -6.75 2.24
CA ASP A 111 -9.35 -7.87 2.53
C ASP A 111 -8.57 -9.19 2.64
N ASP A 112 -8.62 -9.80 3.82
CA ASP A 112 -8.05 -11.11 4.14
C ASP A 112 -9.14 -12.13 4.53
N SER A 113 -10.37 -11.98 4.01
CA SER A 113 -11.50 -12.92 4.19
C SER A 113 -11.21 -14.37 3.79
N ARG A 114 -10.10 -14.59 3.09
CA ARG A 114 -9.53 -15.91 2.78
C ARG A 114 -8.96 -16.64 4.00
N ALA A 115 -8.61 -15.95 5.08
CA ALA A 115 -8.20 -16.58 6.33
C ALA A 115 -9.39 -17.30 6.99
N THR A 116 -9.13 -18.43 7.65
CA THR A 116 -10.20 -19.24 8.27
C THR A 116 -10.64 -18.75 9.66
N ALA A 117 -9.96 -17.73 10.19
CA ALA A 117 -10.25 -17.07 11.47
C ALA A 117 -9.65 -15.64 11.46
N GLY A 118 -10.06 -14.80 12.40
CA GLY A 118 -9.61 -13.40 12.51
C GLY A 118 -10.50 -12.43 11.74
N SER A 119 -10.04 -11.19 11.60
CA SER A 119 -10.76 -10.14 10.86
C SER A 119 -10.59 -10.34 9.35
N SER A 120 -11.68 -10.18 8.58
CA SER A 120 -11.61 -10.12 7.12
C SER A 120 -10.95 -8.83 6.62
N THR A 121 -10.80 -7.82 7.47
CA THR A 121 -10.08 -6.59 7.14
C THR A 121 -8.83 -6.50 7.99
N GLN A 122 -7.67 -6.45 7.35
CA GLN A 122 -6.38 -6.33 8.01
C GLN A 122 -5.83 -4.92 7.82
N THR A 123 -5.24 -4.37 8.87
CA THR A 123 -4.64 -3.03 8.85
C THR A 123 -3.23 -3.10 9.41
N PHE A 124 -2.29 -2.56 8.64
CA PHE A 124 -0.87 -2.45 8.99
C PHE A 124 -0.51 -0.98 9.10
N VAL A 125 0.02 -0.58 10.26
CA VAL A 125 0.48 0.80 10.49
C VAL A 125 1.98 0.77 10.72
N THR A 126 2.72 1.34 9.78
CA THR A 126 4.17 1.51 9.88
C THR A 126 4.46 2.99 10.11
N LYS A 127 5.15 3.29 11.21
CA LYS A 127 5.63 4.64 11.53
C LYS A 127 7.12 4.70 11.33
N ALA A 128 7.60 5.75 10.69
CA ALA A 128 9.02 6.00 10.50
C ALA A 128 9.32 7.49 10.63
N MET A 129 10.46 7.77 11.24
CA MET A 129 11.11 9.06 11.06
C MET A 129 11.88 9.00 9.75
N LEU A 130 11.63 9.96 8.85
CA LEU A 130 12.40 10.10 7.63
C LEU A 130 13.83 10.49 7.96
#